data_AF-C4XTH4-F1
#
_entry.id   AF-C4XTH4-F1
#
_cell.length_a   1.000
_cell.length_b   1.000
_cell.length_c   1.000
_cell.angle_alpha   90.00
_cell.angle_beta   90.00
_cell.angle_gamma   90.00
#
_symmetry.space_group_name_H-M   'P 1'
#
loop_
_entity.id
_entity.type
_entity.pdbx_description
1 polymer ?
#
loop_
_entity_poly.entity_id
_entity_poly.type
_entity_poly.pdbx_seq_one_letter_code
_entity_poly.pdbx_strand_id
1 'polypeptide(L)'
;MIFPNDPILIDEFIKQGISRDDSHKLFNSGYYIAADGHIADSFYGNKYYSGLHPLNSSGVKFSPKEFTVSSLSEIKSILSEPEHAVYRSRMVFRGQTKEYYTQREYPNPIAEHKGKERLIIPGYWRKFSTNWNLRFSAPDYESVFLSNYGDELIYHGIANWRNLASINSSRYGPHLLSDLENFPDPESQEYGRRWQAFKIQGIANTSLPLVEQHYGIETTGLDVTFDVSIATFFSLHQFTKRHDDTAYYQPIDPLLHAGIVYCIVFESPPLTRATQNYLNNEIFSHIKPTRPVSQDCALPFFGRHNINEAVADLLCIFKIAPNFSTDDIPNSNDLFPEIYKDPFYKAALEAKFKAMKSSPLKNIVEYSL
;
A
#
# COMPACT_ATOMS: atom_id res chain seq x y z
N MET A 1 -24.22 11.69 -4.51
CA MET A 1 -23.82 10.63 -3.56
C MET A 1 -23.96 11.22 -2.18
N ILE A 2 -24.77 10.63 -1.31
CA ILE A 2 -24.93 11.10 0.07
C ILE A 2 -23.87 10.37 0.90
N PHE A 3 -23.03 11.11 1.63
CA PHE A 3 -21.83 10.55 2.25
C PHE A 3 -22.10 9.97 3.65
N PRO A 4 -21.33 8.96 4.10
CA PRO A 4 -21.53 8.22 5.37
C PRO A 4 -21.46 9.01 6.69
N ASN A 5 -21.41 10.34 6.67
CA ASN A 5 -21.45 11.20 7.86
C ASN A 5 -22.71 12.08 7.89
N ASP A 6 -23.65 11.84 6.98
CA ASP A 6 -24.85 12.65 6.82
C ASP A 6 -26.04 12.01 7.56
N PRO A 7 -26.66 12.68 8.54
CA PRO A 7 -27.92 12.24 9.15
C PRO A 7 -29.01 11.90 8.12
N ILE A 8 -28.95 12.51 6.92
CA ILE A 8 -29.85 12.24 5.80
C ILE A 8 -29.79 10.77 5.37
N LEU A 9 -28.65 10.06 5.53
CA LEU A 9 -28.56 8.64 5.15
C LEU A 9 -29.49 7.73 5.93
N ILE A 10 -29.68 7.99 7.22
CA ILE A 10 -30.61 7.20 8.04
C ILE A 10 -32.03 7.36 7.50
N ASP A 11 -32.42 8.58 7.16
CA ASP A 11 -33.73 8.85 6.57
C ASP A 11 -33.88 8.20 5.18
N GLU A 12 -32.81 8.14 4.38
CA GLU A 12 -32.83 7.42 3.10
C GLU A 12 -32.96 5.90 3.27
N PHE A 13 -32.32 5.29 4.27
CA PHE A 13 -32.55 3.88 4.59
C PHE A 13 -34.00 3.61 5.03
N ILE A 14 -34.58 4.52 5.83
CA ILE A 14 -35.98 4.44 6.25
C ILE A 14 -36.93 4.55 5.05
N LYS A 15 -36.63 5.43 4.07
CA LYS A 15 -37.41 5.53 2.82
C LYS A 15 -37.38 4.22 2.00
N GLN A 16 -36.31 3.43 2.11
CA GLN A 16 -36.20 2.10 1.52
C GLN A 16 -36.91 1.00 2.33
N GLY A 17 -37.63 1.35 3.40
CA GLY A 17 -38.40 0.42 4.23
C GLY A 17 -37.59 -0.27 5.33
N ILE A 18 -36.36 0.18 5.62
CA ILE A 18 -35.55 -0.36 6.71
C ILE A 18 -35.99 0.28 8.04
N SER A 19 -35.98 -0.52 9.11
CA SER A 19 -36.28 0.00 10.46
C SER A 19 -35.28 1.10 10.86
N ARG A 20 -35.69 2.05 11.70
CA ARG A 20 -34.77 3.11 12.19
C ARG A 20 -33.54 2.52 12.89
N ASP A 21 -33.74 1.49 13.71
CA ASP A 21 -32.66 0.82 14.44
C ASP A 21 -31.67 0.14 13.49
N ASP A 22 -32.14 -0.58 12.47
CA ASP A 22 -31.25 -1.22 11.51
C ASP A 22 -30.60 -0.20 10.57
N SER A 23 -31.27 0.92 10.28
CA SER A 23 -30.69 2.05 9.54
C SER A 23 -29.50 2.65 10.28
N HIS A 24 -29.60 2.79 11.61
CA HIS A 24 -28.47 3.20 12.45
C HIS A 24 -27.32 2.18 12.41
N LYS A 25 -27.61 0.88 12.55
CA LYS A 25 -26.57 -0.17 12.48
C LYS A 25 -25.86 -0.20 11.13
N LEU A 26 -26.60 -0.07 10.03
CA LEU A 26 -26.06 0.02 8.68
C LEU A 26 -25.16 1.25 8.54
N PHE A 27 -25.64 2.43 8.93
CA PHE A 27 -24.85 3.65 8.91
C PHE A 27 -23.56 3.54 9.74
N ASN A 28 -23.65 3.07 10.98
CA ASN A 28 -22.50 2.88 11.87
C ASN A 28 -21.50 1.85 11.34
N SER A 29 -21.99 0.86 10.57
CA SER A 29 -21.16 -0.15 9.92
C SER A 29 -20.56 0.33 8.60
N GLY A 30 -20.88 1.55 8.13
CA GLY A 30 -20.34 2.11 6.90
C GLY A 30 -21.12 1.73 5.65
N TYR A 31 -22.40 1.40 5.75
CA TYR A 31 -23.25 1.28 4.58
C TYR A 31 -23.77 2.65 4.13
N TYR A 32 -24.00 2.81 2.83
CA TYR A 32 -24.57 4.02 2.23
C TYR A 32 -25.48 3.66 1.06
N ILE A 33 -26.28 4.61 0.58
CA ILE A 33 -27.11 4.44 -0.62
C ILE A 33 -26.37 5.01 -1.82
N ALA A 34 -26.07 4.15 -2.79
CA ALA A 34 -25.43 4.50 -4.05
C ALA A 34 -26.41 5.29 -4.95
N ALA A 35 -25.88 5.91 -6.01
CA ALA A 35 -26.66 6.80 -6.89
C ALA A 35 -27.81 6.08 -7.62
N ASP A 36 -27.69 4.76 -7.80
CA ASP A 36 -28.70 3.89 -8.40
C ASP A 36 -29.70 3.32 -7.39
N GLY A 37 -29.64 3.78 -6.13
CA GLY A 37 -30.56 3.40 -5.07
C GLY A 37 -30.18 2.13 -4.31
N HIS A 38 -29.14 1.41 -4.71
CA HIS A 38 -28.70 0.22 -3.98
C HIS A 38 -27.93 0.60 -2.70
N ILE A 39 -28.00 -0.29 -1.71
CA ILE A 39 -27.22 -0.15 -0.48
C ILE A 39 -25.82 -0.73 -0.73
N ALA A 40 -24.80 0.10 -0.56
CA ALA A 40 -23.40 -0.24 -0.78
C ALA A 40 -22.59 -0.25 0.52
N ASP A 41 -21.57 -1.10 0.60
CA ASP A 41 -20.67 -1.28 1.74
C ASP A 41 -19.32 -0.61 1.45
N SER A 42 -19.03 0.45 2.20
CA SER A 42 -17.80 1.22 2.04
C SER A 42 -16.52 0.52 2.53
N PHE A 43 -16.60 -0.73 3.02
CA PHE A 43 -15.44 -1.58 3.24
C PHE A 43 -14.99 -2.29 1.96
N TYR A 44 -15.92 -2.80 1.15
CA TYR A 44 -15.60 -3.67 0.01
C TYR A 44 -15.86 -3.01 -1.35
N GLY A 45 -16.27 -1.73 -1.36
CA GLY A 45 -16.52 -1.01 -2.59
C GLY A 45 -17.70 -1.60 -3.34
N ASN A 46 -17.62 -1.67 -4.67
CA ASN A 46 -18.68 -2.23 -5.53
C ASN A 46 -18.34 -3.63 -6.07
N LYS A 47 -17.24 -4.24 -5.61
CA LYS A 47 -16.74 -5.49 -6.20
C LYS A 47 -17.65 -6.69 -5.91
N TYR A 48 -17.88 -7.53 -6.93
CA TYR A 48 -18.65 -8.78 -6.93
C TYR A 48 -19.97 -8.78 -6.15
N TYR A 49 -20.71 -7.67 -6.11
CA TYR A 49 -21.88 -7.53 -5.23
C TYR A 49 -21.57 -7.72 -3.73
N SER A 50 -20.31 -7.93 -3.32
CA SER A 50 -19.89 -7.86 -1.91
C SER A 50 -20.09 -6.46 -1.36
N GLY A 51 -20.09 -5.45 -2.23
CA GLY A 51 -20.54 -4.11 -1.89
C GLY A 51 -22.02 -4.02 -1.63
N LEU A 52 -22.84 -4.82 -2.30
CA LEU A 52 -24.27 -4.60 -2.34
C LEU A 52 -24.94 -5.38 -1.20
N HIS A 53 -25.75 -4.71 -0.41
CA HIS A 53 -26.55 -5.36 0.61
C HIS A 53 -27.83 -5.91 -0.05
N PRO A 54 -28.01 -7.24 -0.15
CA PRO A 54 -29.31 -7.79 -0.50
C PRO A 54 -30.21 -7.69 0.73
N LEU A 55 -31.23 -6.83 0.66
CA LEU A 55 -32.28 -6.75 1.70
C LEU A 55 -32.94 -8.12 1.98
N ASN A 56 -32.88 -9.06 1.02
CA ASN A 56 -33.30 -10.45 1.14
C ASN A 56 -32.16 -11.39 0.70
N SER A 57 -31.49 -12.07 1.63
CA SER A 57 -30.21 -12.74 1.39
C SER A 57 -30.31 -14.14 0.74
N SER A 58 -29.59 -14.31 -0.37
CA SER A 58 -29.17 -15.63 -0.91
C SER A 58 -27.85 -15.54 -1.71
N GLY A 59 -26.97 -14.60 -1.35
CA GLY A 59 -25.65 -14.48 -1.94
C GLY A 59 -24.74 -15.66 -1.55
N VAL A 60 -23.90 -16.12 -2.48
CA VAL A 60 -22.88 -17.14 -2.20
C VAL A 60 -21.83 -16.53 -1.26
N LYS A 61 -21.66 -17.11 -0.08
CA LYS A 61 -20.63 -16.67 0.88
C LYS A 61 -19.24 -16.83 0.29
N PHE A 62 -18.39 -15.84 0.50
CA PHE A 62 -16.99 -15.90 0.11
C PHE A 62 -16.22 -16.80 1.08
N SER A 63 -15.57 -17.85 0.57
CA SER A 63 -14.85 -18.81 1.41
C SER A 63 -13.56 -19.27 0.71
N PRO A 64 -12.44 -18.54 0.86
CA PRO A 64 -11.17 -18.93 0.26
C PRO A 64 -10.68 -20.26 0.86
N LYS A 65 -9.95 -21.06 0.06
CA LYS A 65 -9.32 -22.28 0.58
C LYS A 65 -8.23 -21.91 1.60
N GLU A 66 -8.19 -22.63 2.72
CA GLU A 66 -7.19 -22.42 3.77
C GLU A 66 -6.32 -23.66 3.89
N PHE A 67 -5.00 -23.46 3.96
CA PHE A 67 -4.00 -24.49 4.10
C PHE A 67 -3.15 -24.20 5.34
N THR A 68 -2.81 -25.24 6.11
CA THR A 68 -1.77 -25.13 7.15
C THR A 68 -0.49 -25.69 6.56
N VAL A 69 0.59 -24.91 6.59
CA VAL A 69 1.85 -25.23 5.92
C VAL A 69 3.03 -25.16 6.87
N SER A 70 4.03 -26.00 6.61
CA SER A 70 5.23 -26.18 7.44
C SER A 70 6.53 -25.83 6.72
N SER A 71 6.46 -25.48 5.43
CA SER A 71 7.62 -24.99 4.68
C SER A 71 7.22 -24.14 3.47
N LEU A 72 8.17 -23.37 2.95
CA LEU A 72 7.98 -22.65 1.69
C LEU A 72 7.78 -23.59 0.50
N SER A 73 8.41 -24.77 0.52
CA SER A 73 8.26 -25.80 -0.52
C SER A 73 6.82 -26.31 -0.63
N GLU A 74 6.13 -26.44 0.50
CA GLU A 74 4.72 -26.85 0.57
C GLU A 74 3.80 -25.79 -0.05
N ILE A 75 4.04 -24.50 0.27
CA ILE A 75 3.31 -23.39 -0.35
C ILE A 75 3.51 -23.40 -1.87
N LYS A 76 4.75 -23.54 -2.34
CA LYS A 76 5.07 -23.61 -3.77
C LYS A 76 4.42 -24.81 -4.45
N SER A 77 4.36 -25.97 -3.78
CA SER A 77 3.69 -27.17 -4.27
C SER A 77 2.20 -26.91 -4.49
N ILE A 78 1.50 -26.34 -3.50
CA ILE A 78 0.07 -26.00 -3.60
C ILE A 78 -0.16 -25.00 -4.75
N LEU A 79 0.64 -23.93 -4.84
CA LEU A 79 0.53 -22.93 -5.91
C LEU A 79 0.86 -23.50 -7.31
N SER A 80 1.56 -24.64 -7.38
CA SER A 80 1.87 -25.33 -8.63
C SER A 80 0.73 -26.24 -9.14
N GLU A 81 -0.32 -26.47 -8.36
CA GLU A 81 -1.45 -27.31 -8.77
C GLU A 81 -2.14 -26.78 -10.05
N PRO A 82 -2.75 -27.66 -10.88
CA PRO A 82 -3.39 -27.27 -12.13
C PRO A 82 -4.49 -26.21 -11.98
N GLU A 83 -5.24 -26.23 -10.87
CA GLU A 83 -6.30 -25.25 -10.59
C GLU A 83 -5.76 -23.82 -10.46
N HIS A 84 -4.49 -23.66 -10.08
CA HIS A 84 -3.83 -22.37 -9.93
C HIS A 84 -3.15 -21.88 -11.22
N ALA A 85 -3.04 -22.74 -12.25
CA ALA A 85 -2.26 -22.45 -13.45
C ALA A 85 -2.71 -21.17 -14.18
N VAL A 86 -4.01 -20.91 -14.23
CA VAL A 86 -4.61 -19.73 -14.91
C VAL A 86 -4.37 -18.40 -14.20
N TYR A 87 -3.87 -18.45 -12.95
CA TYR A 87 -3.65 -17.27 -12.11
C TYR A 87 -2.17 -16.95 -11.89
N ARG A 88 -1.23 -17.86 -12.20
CA ARG A 88 0.18 -17.75 -11.81
C ARG A 88 0.86 -16.41 -12.13
N SER A 89 0.55 -15.78 -13.27
CA SER A 89 1.12 -14.49 -13.67
C SER A 89 0.50 -13.27 -12.97
N ARG A 90 -0.58 -13.48 -12.22
CA ARG A 90 -1.39 -12.47 -11.52
C ARG A 90 -1.44 -12.65 -10.01
N MET A 91 -0.85 -13.74 -9.49
CA MET A 91 -0.78 -13.98 -8.07
C MET A 91 0.14 -12.96 -7.42
N VAL A 92 -0.37 -12.32 -6.38
CA VAL A 92 0.41 -11.54 -5.43
C VAL A 92 0.15 -12.04 -4.03
N PHE A 93 1.12 -11.80 -3.16
CA PHE A 93 1.16 -12.32 -1.82
C PHE A 93 1.27 -11.20 -0.80
N ARG A 94 0.65 -11.42 0.36
CA ARG A 94 0.78 -10.53 1.50
C ARG A 94 1.00 -11.34 2.77
N GLY A 95 2.11 -11.08 3.45
CA GLY A 95 2.39 -11.59 4.77
C GLY A 95 1.76 -10.73 5.86
N GLN A 96 1.24 -11.36 6.90
CA GLN A 96 0.94 -10.71 8.17
C GLN A 96 1.40 -11.60 9.32
N THR A 97 1.83 -10.99 10.42
CA THR A 97 2.28 -11.72 11.62
C THR A 97 1.16 -12.47 12.33
N LYS A 98 -0.09 -12.08 12.03
CA LYS A 98 -1.32 -12.74 12.45
C LYS A 98 -2.48 -12.29 11.57
N GLU A 99 -3.57 -13.02 11.67
CA GLU A 99 -4.83 -12.61 11.08
C GLU A 99 -5.49 -11.49 11.89
N TYR A 100 -6.00 -10.48 11.18
CA TYR A 100 -6.72 -9.35 11.77
C TYR A 100 -8.18 -9.41 11.38
N TYR A 101 -9.04 -9.01 12.32
CA TYR A 101 -10.48 -9.03 12.15
C TYR A 101 -11.11 -7.73 12.64
N THR A 102 -12.25 -7.38 12.08
CA THR A 102 -13.17 -6.40 12.64
C THR A 102 -14.52 -7.06 12.90
N GLN A 103 -15.32 -6.45 13.78
CA GLN A 103 -16.69 -6.83 14.07
C GLN A 103 -17.52 -5.56 13.99
N ARG A 104 -18.43 -5.51 13.01
CA ARG A 104 -19.38 -4.42 12.82
C ARG A 104 -20.74 -4.81 13.38
N GLU A 105 -21.55 -3.83 13.75
CA GLU A 105 -22.94 -4.05 14.20
C GLU A 105 -23.77 -4.73 13.10
N TYR A 106 -23.44 -4.39 11.85
CA TYR A 106 -23.96 -5.01 10.65
C TYR A 106 -22.77 -5.50 9.79
N PRO A 107 -22.38 -6.78 9.88
CA PRO A 107 -21.27 -7.30 9.10
C PRO A 107 -21.67 -7.52 7.64
N ASN A 108 -20.68 -7.57 6.75
CA ASN A 108 -20.93 -7.87 5.35
C ASN A 108 -21.46 -9.29 5.17
N PRO A 109 -22.65 -9.50 4.55
CA PRO A 109 -23.25 -10.82 4.47
C PRO A 109 -22.45 -11.84 3.63
N ILE A 110 -21.57 -11.36 2.73
CA ILE A 110 -20.74 -12.19 1.86
C ILE A 110 -19.36 -12.45 2.49
N ALA A 111 -18.75 -11.45 3.12
CA ALA A 111 -17.41 -11.54 3.70
C ALA A 111 -17.37 -11.96 5.18
N GLU A 112 -18.52 -12.00 5.86
CA GLU A 112 -18.63 -12.42 7.25
C GLU A 112 -18.30 -13.90 7.43
N HIS A 113 -17.48 -14.17 8.43
CA HIS A 113 -17.20 -15.50 8.95
C HIS A 113 -17.22 -15.50 10.48
N LYS A 114 -18.21 -16.17 11.08
CA LYS A 114 -18.39 -16.31 12.54
C LYS A 114 -18.53 -14.96 13.27
N GLY A 115 -19.33 -14.05 12.70
CA GLY A 115 -19.62 -12.72 13.22
C GLY A 115 -18.46 -11.73 13.06
N LYS A 116 -17.42 -12.08 12.29
CA LYS A 116 -16.23 -11.26 12.08
C LYS A 116 -15.91 -11.14 10.61
N GLU A 117 -15.17 -10.10 10.28
CA GLU A 117 -14.71 -9.82 8.93
C GLU A 117 -13.19 -9.70 8.93
N ARG A 118 -12.55 -10.45 8.03
CA ARG A 118 -11.09 -10.44 7.87
C ARG A 118 -10.64 -9.07 7.38
N LEU A 119 -9.51 -8.57 7.88
CA LEU A 119 -8.94 -7.29 7.48
C LEU A 119 -7.64 -7.45 6.69
N ILE A 120 -7.70 -7.12 5.40
CA ILE A 120 -6.55 -7.02 4.50
C ILE A 120 -6.48 -5.60 3.97
N ILE A 121 -6.07 -4.68 4.85
CA ILE A 121 -6.13 -3.25 4.59
C ILE A 121 -4.73 -2.61 4.52
N PRO A 122 -4.56 -1.53 3.72
CA PRO A 122 -3.41 -0.63 3.78
C PRO A 122 -3.11 -0.12 5.19
N GLY A 123 -1.84 0.16 5.46
CA GLY A 123 -1.40 0.69 6.76
C GLY A 123 -2.10 2.00 7.14
N TYR A 124 -2.27 2.90 6.17
CA TYR A 124 -2.91 4.21 6.34
C TYR A 124 -4.31 4.14 6.97
N TRP A 125 -5.11 3.12 6.61
CA TRP A 125 -6.48 3.00 7.12
C TRP A 125 -6.56 2.41 8.53
N ARG A 126 -5.52 1.70 9.00
CA ARG A 126 -5.54 1.02 10.31
C ARG A 126 -5.75 1.96 11.49
N LYS A 127 -5.33 3.23 11.38
CA LYS A 127 -5.54 4.25 12.42
C LYS A 127 -7.00 4.58 12.72
N PHE A 128 -7.92 4.17 11.84
CA PHE A 128 -9.36 4.37 12.02
C PHE A 128 -10.05 3.13 12.62
N SER A 129 -9.32 2.13 13.11
CA SER A 129 -9.91 0.86 13.57
C SER A 129 -10.84 0.99 14.78
N THR A 130 -10.73 2.08 15.54
CA THR A 130 -11.61 2.38 16.67
C THR A 130 -12.91 3.06 16.24
N ASN A 131 -12.89 3.80 15.13
CA ASN A 131 -14.07 4.40 14.51
C ASN A 131 -13.81 4.59 13.02
N TRP A 132 -14.30 3.63 12.23
CA TRP A 132 -14.05 3.59 10.80
C TRP A 132 -14.66 4.79 10.07
N ASN A 133 -15.72 5.42 10.57
CA ASN A 133 -16.37 6.55 9.88
C ASN A 133 -15.50 7.82 9.87
N LEU A 134 -14.52 7.93 10.77
CA LEU A 134 -13.54 9.03 10.74
C LEU A 134 -12.70 9.06 9.46
N ARG A 135 -12.58 7.93 8.74
CA ARG A 135 -11.85 7.87 7.47
C ARG A 135 -12.46 8.74 6.38
N PHE A 136 -13.76 9.05 6.45
CA PHE A 136 -14.41 9.90 5.47
C PHE A 136 -14.04 11.37 5.61
N SER A 137 -13.50 11.76 6.76
CA SER A 137 -12.94 13.10 7.01
C SER A 137 -11.42 13.15 6.84
N ALA A 138 -10.78 12.01 6.51
CA ALA A 138 -9.35 11.98 6.26
C ALA A 138 -9.00 12.82 5.01
N PRO A 139 -7.85 13.51 4.97
CA PRO A 139 -7.37 14.12 3.75
C PRO A 139 -7.15 13.04 2.69
N ASP A 140 -7.32 13.40 1.42
CA ASP A 140 -6.89 12.53 0.33
C ASP A 140 -5.38 12.30 0.41
N TYR A 141 -4.95 11.16 -0.11
CA TYR A 141 -3.52 10.86 -0.20
C TYR A 141 -2.89 11.83 -1.20
N GLU A 142 -1.82 12.49 -0.76
CA GLU A 142 -0.95 13.31 -1.60
C GLU A 142 0.47 12.78 -1.48
N SER A 143 1.09 12.51 -2.64
CA SER A 143 2.48 12.06 -2.70
C SER A 143 3.42 13.12 -2.12
N VAL A 144 4.38 12.68 -1.29
CA VAL A 144 5.45 13.54 -0.76
C VAL A 144 6.27 14.17 -1.89
N PHE A 145 6.36 13.48 -3.04
CA PHE A 145 7.10 13.96 -4.20
C PHE A 145 6.49 15.20 -4.84
N LEU A 146 5.19 15.46 -4.62
CA LEU A 146 4.52 16.68 -5.07
C LEU A 146 4.81 17.89 -4.17
N SER A 147 5.53 17.70 -3.05
CA SER A 147 5.90 18.74 -2.10
C SER A 147 7.38 19.10 -2.18
N ASN A 148 7.78 20.20 -1.55
CA ASN A 148 9.19 20.61 -1.42
C ASN A 148 10.08 19.57 -0.71
N TYR A 149 9.51 18.61 0.02
CA TYR A 149 10.25 17.51 0.62
C TYR A 149 10.68 16.48 -0.44
N GLY A 150 9.84 16.29 -1.47
CA GLY A 150 10.14 15.45 -2.62
C GLY A 150 11.31 15.96 -3.45
N ASP A 151 11.41 17.28 -3.59
CA ASP A 151 12.46 17.91 -4.38
C ASP A 151 13.88 17.61 -3.84
N GLU A 152 14.05 17.41 -2.52
CA GLU A 152 15.33 16.98 -1.94
C GLU A 152 15.82 15.63 -2.47
N LEU A 153 14.88 14.74 -2.84
CA LEU A 153 15.18 13.43 -3.41
C LEU A 153 15.32 13.53 -4.94
N ILE A 154 14.39 14.22 -5.60
CA ILE A 154 14.40 14.39 -7.06
C ILE A 154 15.70 15.08 -7.50
N TYR A 155 16.12 16.15 -6.82
CA TYR A 155 17.32 16.91 -7.18
C TYR A 155 18.54 16.53 -6.33
N HIS A 156 18.51 15.39 -5.63
CA HIS A 156 19.64 14.91 -4.83
C HIS A 156 20.94 14.86 -5.64
N GLY A 157 22.03 15.36 -5.05
CA GLY A 157 23.35 15.42 -5.69
C GLY A 157 23.59 16.60 -6.63
N ILE A 158 22.58 17.45 -6.91
CA ILE A 158 22.78 18.72 -7.65
C ILE A 158 23.08 19.82 -6.64
N ALA A 159 24.27 20.42 -6.72
CA ALA A 159 24.66 21.50 -5.82
C ALA A 159 23.75 22.72 -6.01
N ASN A 160 23.35 23.36 -4.91
CA ASN A 160 22.57 24.61 -4.92
C ASN A 160 21.30 24.58 -5.79
N TRP A 161 20.68 23.41 -6.03
CA TRP A 161 19.54 23.26 -6.94
C TRP A 161 18.39 24.25 -6.66
N ARG A 162 18.17 24.60 -5.38
CA ARG A 162 17.17 25.61 -4.95
C ARG A 162 17.43 27.01 -5.49
N ASN A 163 18.70 27.35 -5.69
CA ASN A 163 19.15 28.66 -6.15
C ASN A 163 19.49 28.67 -7.65
N LEU A 164 19.47 27.51 -8.33
CA LEU A 164 19.86 27.41 -9.74
C LEU A 164 19.05 28.33 -10.63
N ALA A 165 17.74 28.47 -10.41
CA ALA A 165 16.91 29.40 -11.18
C ALA A 165 17.42 30.84 -11.09
N SER A 166 17.79 31.30 -9.88
CA SER A 166 18.36 32.64 -9.68
C SER A 166 19.75 32.78 -10.29
N ILE A 167 20.62 31.78 -10.10
CA ILE A 167 21.99 31.76 -10.66
C ILE A 167 21.92 31.84 -12.19
N ASN A 168 21.08 31.01 -12.80
CA ASN A 168 20.86 30.96 -14.23
C ASN A 168 20.31 32.28 -14.76
N SER A 169 19.32 32.88 -14.07
CA SER A 169 18.77 34.16 -14.48
C SER A 169 19.81 35.29 -14.44
N SER A 170 20.74 35.27 -13.47
CA SER A 170 21.82 36.26 -13.40
C SER A 170 22.89 36.06 -14.46
N ARG A 171 23.16 34.82 -14.88
CA ARG A 171 24.19 34.50 -15.88
C ARG A 171 23.70 34.64 -17.32
N TYR A 172 22.48 34.18 -17.60
CA TYR A 172 21.97 34.01 -18.97
C TYR A 172 20.75 34.88 -19.28
N GLY A 173 20.24 35.62 -18.29
CA GLY A 173 19.02 36.43 -18.43
C GLY A 173 17.73 35.59 -18.31
N PRO A 174 16.56 36.18 -18.64
CA PRO A 174 15.28 35.48 -18.64
C PRO A 174 15.31 34.29 -19.62
N HIS A 175 14.89 33.12 -19.16
CA HIS A 175 14.89 31.87 -19.92
C HIS A 175 13.74 30.97 -19.48
N LEU A 176 13.39 30.00 -20.31
CA LEU A 176 12.44 28.94 -20.01
C LEU A 176 13.17 27.72 -19.43
N LEU A 177 12.44 26.85 -18.73
CA LEU A 177 13.00 25.59 -18.21
C LEU A 177 13.47 24.64 -19.33
N SER A 178 12.87 24.72 -20.51
CA SER A 178 13.31 24.00 -21.71
C SER A 178 14.68 24.44 -22.21
N ASP A 179 15.12 25.66 -21.88
CA ASP A 179 16.39 26.20 -22.36
C ASP A 179 17.58 25.63 -21.58
N LEU A 180 17.32 25.05 -20.40
CA LEU A 180 18.35 24.54 -19.49
C LEU A 180 19.21 23.42 -20.09
N GLU A 181 18.66 22.64 -21.03
CA GLU A 181 19.43 21.60 -21.74
C GLU A 181 20.53 22.20 -22.62
N ASN A 182 20.35 23.44 -23.08
CA ASN A 182 21.31 24.13 -23.94
C ASN A 182 22.33 24.97 -23.16
N PHE A 183 22.21 25.06 -21.83
CA PHE A 183 23.16 25.80 -21.01
C PHE A 183 24.49 25.05 -20.92
N PRO A 184 25.63 25.74 -20.78
CA PRO A 184 26.93 25.08 -20.65
C PRO A 184 27.15 24.44 -19.26
N ASP A 185 26.31 24.76 -18.26
CA ASP A 185 26.43 24.27 -16.88
C ASP A 185 25.80 22.87 -16.73
N PRO A 186 26.56 21.81 -16.40
CA PRO A 186 26.02 20.45 -16.25
C PRO A 186 24.95 20.33 -15.16
N GLU A 187 25.06 21.12 -14.08
CA GLU A 187 24.06 21.15 -12.99
C GLU A 187 22.70 21.66 -13.48
N SER A 188 22.70 22.67 -14.35
CA SER A 188 21.48 23.24 -14.94
C SER A 188 20.85 22.27 -15.93
N GLN A 189 21.66 21.62 -16.77
CA GLN A 189 21.18 20.57 -17.68
C GLN A 189 20.53 19.42 -16.92
N GLU A 190 21.18 18.92 -15.87
CA GLU A 190 20.67 17.81 -15.06
C GLU A 190 19.42 18.21 -14.26
N TYR A 191 19.38 19.44 -13.73
CA TYR A 191 18.16 19.98 -13.10
C TYR A 191 17.00 20.03 -14.09
N GLY A 192 17.22 20.55 -15.30
CA GLY A 192 16.21 20.60 -16.36
C GLY A 192 15.70 19.20 -16.74
N ARG A 193 16.60 18.24 -16.96
CA ARG A 193 16.26 16.85 -17.27
C ARG A 193 15.37 16.22 -16.19
N ARG A 194 15.75 16.35 -14.91
CA ARG A 194 14.96 15.78 -13.80
C ARG A 194 13.64 16.50 -13.60
N TRP A 195 13.61 17.82 -13.78
CA TRP A 195 12.37 18.59 -13.74
C TRP A 195 11.40 18.12 -14.83
N GLN A 196 11.87 17.91 -16.07
CA GLN A 196 11.03 17.39 -17.14
C GLN A 196 10.53 15.97 -16.85
N ALA A 197 11.43 15.06 -16.45
CA ALA A 197 11.07 13.70 -16.07
C ALA A 197 10.00 13.68 -14.97
N PHE A 198 10.09 14.58 -13.98
CA PHE A 198 9.13 14.64 -12.90
C PHE A 198 7.83 15.37 -13.25
N LYS A 199 7.90 16.61 -13.75
CA LYS A 199 6.72 17.47 -13.95
C LYS A 199 5.96 17.18 -15.23
N ILE A 200 6.63 16.72 -16.28
CA ILE A 200 5.97 16.40 -17.55
C ILE A 200 5.53 14.93 -17.56
N GLN A 201 6.41 14.02 -17.15
CA GLN A 201 6.16 12.58 -17.25
C GLN A 201 5.73 11.94 -15.91
N GLY A 202 6.15 12.52 -14.79
CA GLY A 202 6.10 11.88 -13.48
C GLY A 202 4.83 12.11 -12.65
N ILE A 203 3.99 13.11 -12.95
CA ILE A 203 2.79 13.42 -12.14
C ILE A 203 1.76 12.28 -12.19
N ALA A 204 1.69 11.54 -13.31
CA ALA A 204 0.83 10.36 -13.46
C ALA A 204 1.53 9.05 -13.04
N ASN A 205 2.75 9.12 -12.49
CA ASN A 205 3.56 7.95 -12.23
C ASN A 205 3.12 7.19 -10.97
N THR A 206 2.51 6.03 -11.17
CA THR A 206 2.01 5.16 -10.09
C THR A 206 3.10 4.48 -9.25
N SER A 207 4.40 4.65 -9.59
CA SER A 207 5.50 4.13 -8.77
C SER A 207 5.94 5.05 -7.64
N LEU A 208 5.60 6.35 -7.68
CA LEU A 208 5.98 7.28 -6.62
C LEU A 208 5.45 6.83 -5.24
N PRO A 209 4.17 6.41 -5.10
CA PRO A 209 3.68 5.91 -3.82
C PRO A 209 4.29 4.54 -3.44
N LEU A 210 4.72 3.74 -4.42
CA LEU A 210 5.43 2.48 -4.17
C LEU A 210 6.78 2.76 -3.48
N VAL A 211 7.53 3.72 -4.00
CA VAL A 211 8.78 4.20 -3.40
C VAL A 211 8.50 4.73 -1.99
N GLU A 212 7.52 5.63 -1.84
CA GLU A 212 7.14 6.18 -0.52
C GLU A 212 6.90 5.09 0.53
N GLN A 213 6.07 4.10 0.24
CA GLN A 213 5.72 3.07 1.21
C GLN A 213 6.92 2.25 1.65
N HIS A 214 7.80 1.88 0.71
CA HIS A 214 9.00 1.06 0.99
C HIS A 214 10.10 1.81 1.75
N TYR A 215 10.01 3.14 1.81
CA TYR A 215 10.85 3.96 2.67
C TYR A 215 10.13 4.48 3.93
N GLY A 216 8.92 3.98 4.23
CA GLY A 216 8.22 4.24 5.49
C GLY A 216 7.26 5.43 5.47
N ILE A 217 6.93 5.95 4.29
CA ILE A 217 5.94 7.02 4.11
C ILE A 217 4.57 6.36 3.88
N GLU A 218 3.57 6.75 4.67
CA GLU A 218 2.24 6.12 4.58
C GLU A 218 1.54 6.41 3.26
N THR A 219 0.96 5.37 2.65
CA THR A 219 0.11 5.48 1.45
C THR A 219 -1.19 4.71 1.65
N THR A 220 -2.19 5.01 0.83
CA THR A 220 -3.47 4.27 0.76
C THR A 220 -3.36 2.95 -0.01
N GLY A 221 -2.16 2.57 -0.42
CA GLY A 221 -1.91 1.33 -1.13
C GLY A 221 -1.67 0.14 -0.21
N LEU A 222 -2.13 -1.03 -0.63
CA LEU A 222 -1.86 -2.29 0.04
C LEU A 222 -0.53 -2.86 -0.45
N ASP A 223 0.43 -2.94 0.45
CA ASP A 223 1.71 -3.57 0.17
C ASP A 223 1.54 -5.07 -0.12
N VAL A 224 1.92 -5.49 -1.33
CA VAL A 224 1.89 -6.88 -1.80
C VAL A 224 3.15 -7.17 -2.61
N THR A 225 3.52 -8.45 -2.72
CA THR A 225 4.71 -8.90 -3.45
C THR A 225 4.36 -10.00 -4.46
N PHE A 226 5.09 -10.10 -5.56
CA PHE A 226 4.97 -11.22 -6.50
C PHE A 226 5.78 -12.45 -6.07
N ASP A 227 6.51 -12.38 -4.94
CA ASP A 227 7.29 -13.48 -4.39
C ASP A 227 6.74 -13.93 -3.02
N VAL A 228 6.27 -15.17 -2.97
CA VAL A 228 5.71 -15.77 -1.76
C VAL A 228 6.74 -15.95 -0.63
N SER A 229 8.04 -16.04 -0.94
CA SER A 229 9.10 -16.09 0.07
C SER A 229 9.20 -14.78 0.85
N ILE A 230 9.03 -13.65 0.16
CA ILE A 230 9.04 -12.30 0.74
C ILE A 230 7.80 -12.09 1.61
N ALA A 231 6.62 -12.51 1.14
CA ALA A 231 5.41 -12.50 1.97
C ALA A 231 5.56 -13.38 3.21
N THR A 232 6.21 -14.54 3.08
CA THR A 232 6.50 -15.43 4.21
C THR A 232 7.43 -14.76 5.22
N PHE A 233 8.47 -14.04 4.77
CA PHE A 233 9.32 -13.23 5.66
C PHE A 233 8.49 -12.28 6.52
N PHE A 234 7.58 -11.50 5.92
CA PHE A 234 6.71 -10.57 6.65
C PHE A 234 5.66 -11.24 7.54
N SER A 235 5.36 -12.52 7.32
CA SER A 235 4.50 -13.31 8.22
C SER A 235 5.24 -13.81 9.47
N LEU A 236 6.56 -13.92 9.39
CA LEU A 236 7.43 -14.48 10.44
C LEU A 236 8.29 -13.44 11.15
N HIS A 237 8.36 -12.22 10.65
CA HIS A 237 9.16 -11.14 11.22
C HIS A 237 8.28 -9.94 11.61
N GLN A 238 8.62 -9.33 12.74
CA GLN A 238 7.99 -8.09 13.20
C GLN A 238 8.96 -6.92 13.07
N PHE A 239 8.45 -5.80 12.55
CA PHE A 239 9.16 -4.53 12.57
C PHE A 239 9.27 -4.02 14.01
N THR A 240 10.48 -3.74 14.47
CA THR A 240 10.77 -3.22 15.80
C THR A 240 11.55 -1.93 15.69
N LYS A 241 11.08 -0.88 16.37
CA LYS A 241 11.77 0.41 16.45
C LYS A 241 12.41 0.59 17.82
N ARG A 242 13.69 0.97 17.83
CA ARG A 242 14.47 1.24 19.04
C ARG A 242 14.27 2.69 19.50
N HIS A 243 14.72 2.97 20.73
CA HIS A 243 14.63 4.31 21.33
C HIS A 243 15.49 5.37 20.62
N ASP A 244 16.53 4.95 19.92
CA ASP A 244 17.46 5.80 19.15
C ASP A 244 16.97 6.10 17.72
N ASP A 245 15.70 5.83 17.42
CA ASP A 245 15.08 6.01 16.09
C ASP A 245 15.59 5.05 15.00
N THR A 246 16.41 4.07 15.37
CA THR A 246 16.76 2.93 14.51
C THR A 246 15.67 1.87 14.52
N ALA A 247 15.63 1.02 13.51
CA ALA A 247 14.67 -0.07 13.38
C ALA A 247 15.30 -1.34 12.81
N TYR A 248 14.66 -2.48 13.07
CA TYR A 248 15.08 -3.77 12.55
C TYR A 248 13.87 -4.71 12.44
N TYR A 249 14.01 -5.76 11.63
CA TYR A 249 13.05 -6.86 11.62
C TYR A 249 13.53 -7.96 12.55
N GLN A 250 12.68 -8.35 13.50
CA GLN A 250 12.97 -9.41 14.45
C GLN A 250 12.14 -10.65 14.10
N PRO A 251 12.76 -11.85 14.00
CA PRO A 251 12.00 -13.09 13.93
C PRO A 251 11.05 -13.21 15.12
N ILE A 252 9.82 -13.63 14.86
CA ILE A 252 8.82 -13.93 15.89
C ILE A 252 9.12 -15.33 16.43
N ASP A 253 8.98 -15.52 17.74
CA ASP A 253 9.16 -16.81 18.39
C ASP A 253 8.29 -17.90 17.72
N PRO A 254 8.87 -19.03 17.27
CA PRO A 254 8.15 -20.17 16.69
C PRO A 254 6.96 -20.69 17.53
N LEU A 255 7.00 -20.50 18.85
CA LEU A 255 5.93 -20.90 19.75
C LEU A 255 4.79 -19.87 19.86
N LEU A 256 5.04 -18.63 19.41
CA LEU A 256 4.11 -17.50 19.54
C LEU A 256 3.62 -16.98 18.19
N HIS A 257 4.25 -17.33 17.08
CA HIS A 257 3.85 -16.82 15.78
C HIS A 257 2.49 -17.40 15.37
N ALA A 258 1.70 -16.57 14.70
CA ALA A 258 0.43 -16.92 14.09
C ALA A 258 0.43 -16.48 12.62
N GLY A 259 1.60 -16.60 11.98
CA GLY A 259 1.88 -16.06 10.66
C GLY A 259 0.85 -16.51 9.63
N ILE A 260 0.50 -15.60 8.73
CA ILE A 260 -0.45 -15.86 7.66
C ILE A 260 0.08 -15.23 6.37
N VAL A 261 -0.06 -15.98 5.26
CA VAL A 261 0.22 -15.50 3.91
C VAL A 261 -1.06 -15.60 3.09
N TYR A 262 -1.49 -14.47 2.54
CA TYR A 262 -2.63 -14.40 1.63
C TYR A 262 -2.13 -14.49 0.19
N CYS A 263 -2.77 -15.33 -0.63
CA CYS A 263 -2.63 -15.29 -2.08
C CYS A 263 -3.85 -14.57 -2.67
N ILE A 264 -3.58 -13.49 -3.40
CA ILE A 264 -4.61 -12.58 -3.92
C ILE A 264 -4.48 -12.52 -5.44
N VAL A 265 -5.60 -12.52 -6.15
CA VAL A 265 -5.67 -12.34 -7.61
C VAL A 265 -6.62 -11.21 -7.92
N PHE A 266 -6.09 -10.00 -8.10
CA PHE A 266 -6.90 -8.85 -8.49
C PHE A 266 -7.44 -9.05 -9.92
N GLU A 267 -8.77 -8.99 -10.09
CA GLU A 267 -9.37 -9.09 -11.43
C GLU A 267 -9.44 -7.74 -12.16
N SER A 268 -9.70 -6.64 -11.44
CA SER A 268 -9.93 -5.32 -12.03
C SER A 268 -9.43 -4.20 -11.11
N PRO A 269 -8.37 -3.45 -11.50
CA PRO A 269 -7.46 -3.79 -12.58
C PRO A 269 -6.64 -5.05 -12.24
N PRO A 270 -6.29 -5.89 -13.23
CA PRO A 270 -5.42 -7.04 -12.99
C PRO A 270 -4.02 -6.58 -12.62
N LEU A 271 -3.45 -7.22 -11.60
CA LEU A 271 -2.10 -6.92 -11.13
C LEU A 271 -1.12 -7.96 -11.68
N THR A 272 -0.12 -7.52 -12.43
CA THR A 272 0.95 -8.34 -13.00
C THR A 272 2.30 -7.63 -12.84
N ARG A 273 3.40 -8.39 -12.89
CA ARG A 273 4.76 -7.81 -12.94
C ARG A 273 4.92 -6.80 -14.09
N ALA A 274 4.35 -7.13 -15.25
CA ALA A 274 4.39 -6.25 -16.44
C ALA A 274 3.63 -4.93 -16.21
N THR A 275 2.46 -4.98 -15.57
CA THR A 275 1.70 -3.77 -15.19
C THR A 275 2.38 -2.98 -14.07
N GLN A 276 3.46 -3.49 -13.47
CA GLN A 276 4.22 -2.86 -12.39
C GLN A 276 5.67 -2.54 -12.79
N ASN A 277 6.00 -2.56 -14.09
CA ASN A 277 7.34 -2.31 -14.67
C ASN A 277 7.92 -0.88 -14.44
N TYR A 278 7.51 -0.18 -13.39
CA TYR A 278 7.72 1.26 -13.18
C TYR A 278 8.97 1.63 -12.38
N LEU A 279 9.85 0.68 -12.01
CA LEU A 279 11.14 1.02 -11.40
C LEU A 279 12.21 1.41 -12.45
N ASN A 280 11.87 1.39 -13.74
CA ASN A 280 12.55 2.19 -14.78
C ASN A 280 12.08 3.65 -14.71
N ASN A 281 12.07 4.21 -13.51
CA ASN A 281 11.64 5.57 -13.30
C ASN A 281 12.79 6.51 -13.67
N GLU A 282 12.70 7.19 -14.82
CA GLU A 282 13.71 8.20 -15.21
C GLU A 282 13.93 9.24 -14.09
N ILE A 283 12.89 9.50 -13.28
CA ILE A 283 12.88 10.43 -12.14
C ILE A 283 13.98 10.10 -11.12
N PHE A 284 14.21 8.82 -10.82
CA PHE A 284 15.21 8.37 -9.83
C PHE A 284 16.34 7.57 -10.46
N SER A 285 16.58 7.75 -11.76
CA SER A 285 17.70 7.13 -12.48
C SER A 285 19.07 7.43 -11.84
N HIS A 286 19.22 8.60 -11.20
CA HIS A 286 20.44 9.02 -10.50
C HIS A 286 20.61 8.43 -9.10
N ILE A 287 19.52 7.99 -8.45
CA ILE A 287 19.52 7.35 -7.13
C ILE A 287 18.47 6.23 -7.11
N LYS A 288 18.79 5.08 -7.70
CA LYS A 288 17.78 4.02 -7.88
C LYS A 288 17.21 3.53 -6.53
N PRO A 289 15.87 3.53 -6.35
CA PRO A 289 15.24 2.98 -5.15
C PRO A 289 15.35 1.46 -5.15
N THR A 290 16.12 0.91 -4.22
CA THR A 290 16.50 -0.53 -4.24
C THR A 290 15.49 -1.40 -3.50
N ARG A 291 14.84 -0.91 -2.44
CA ARG A 291 13.88 -1.69 -1.64
C ARG A 291 12.68 -2.20 -2.44
N PRO A 292 11.98 -1.37 -3.25
CA PRO A 292 10.88 -1.87 -4.07
C PRO A 292 11.30 -2.99 -5.03
N VAL A 293 12.51 -2.90 -5.60
CA VAL A 293 13.05 -3.94 -6.48
C VAL A 293 13.32 -5.22 -5.69
N SER A 294 13.95 -5.10 -4.54
CA SER A 294 14.38 -6.23 -3.70
C SER A 294 13.19 -6.97 -3.07
N GLN A 295 12.06 -6.27 -2.89
CA GLN A 295 10.83 -6.81 -2.33
C GLN A 295 9.84 -7.30 -3.41
N ASP A 296 10.17 -7.12 -4.69
CA ASP A 296 9.37 -7.54 -5.83
C ASP A 296 7.90 -7.13 -5.69
N CYS A 297 7.70 -5.87 -5.31
CA CYS A 297 6.46 -5.38 -4.74
C CYS A 297 5.55 -4.71 -5.76
N ALA A 298 4.29 -4.57 -5.36
CA ALA A 298 3.26 -3.84 -6.08
C ALA A 298 2.32 -3.15 -5.10
N LEU A 299 1.58 -2.17 -5.60
CA LEU A 299 0.77 -1.30 -4.74
C LEU A 299 -0.63 -1.01 -5.29
N PRO A 300 -1.59 -1.94 -5.18
CA PRO A 300 -2.99 -1.65 -5.43
C PRO A 300 -3.53 -0.64 -4.40
N PHE A 301 -4.24 0.39 -4.89
CA PHE A 301 -4.78 1.47 -4.05
C PHE A 301 -6.22 1.19 -3.61
N PHE A 302 -6.50 1.48 -2.34
CA PHE A 302 -7.83 1.38 -1.76
C PHE A 302 -8.18 2.72 -1.15
N GLY A 303 -9.26 3.33 -1.65
CA GLY A 303 -9.79 4.58 -1.16
C GLY A 303 -10.65 4.40 0.09
N ARG A 304 -11.14 5.53 0.62
CA ARG A 304 -11.98 5.58 1.82
C ARG A 304 -13.30 4.77 1.70
N HIS A 305 -13.72 4.45 0.47
CA HIS A 305 -14.96 3.72 0.16
C HIS A 305 -14.76 2.23 -0.20
N ASN A 306 -13.54 1.71 -0.12
CA ASN A 306 -13.22 0.32 -0.46
C ASN A 306 -11.99 -0.20 0.30
N ILE A 307 -11.83 0.21 1.56
CA ILE A 307 -10.60 0.00 2.35
C ILE A 307 -10.18 -1.47 2.54
N ASN A 308 -11.12 -2.41 2.42
CA ASN A 308 -10.96 -3.85 2.66
C ASN A 308 -11.36 -4.70 1.44
N GLU A 309 -11.46 -4.09 0.25
CA GLU A 309 -11.86 -4.74 -1.00
C GLU A 309 -10.94 -5.90 -1.39
N ALA A 310 -9.66 -5.87 -0.99
CA ALA A 310 -8.69 -6.94 -1.25
C ALA A 310 -9.13 -8.33 -0.75
N VAL A 311 -9.99 -8.39 0.27
CA VAL A 311 -10.53 -9.67 0.76
C VAL A 311 -11.35 -10.38 -0.31
N ALA A 312 -12.06 -9.63 -1.15
CA ALA A 312 -12.92 -10.19 -2.20
C ALA A 312 -12.12 -10.85 -3.33
N ASP A 313 -10.80 -10.64 -3.38
CA ASP A 313 -9.88 -11.21 -4.38
C ASP A 313 -8.99 -12.32 -3.80
N LEU A 314 -9.26 -12.81 -2.58
CA LEU A 314 -8.49 -13.92 -2.01
C LEU A 314 -8.72 -15.19 -2.83
N LEU A 315 -7.63 -15.75 -3.33
CA LEU A 315 -7.63 -17.08 -3.93
C LEU A 315 -7.53 -18.15 -2.84
N CYS A 316 -6.53 -18.04 -1.98
CA CYS A 316 -6.28 -18.95 -0.88
C CYS A 316 -5.44 -18.31 0.24
N ILE A 317 -5.37 -19.02 1.36
CA ILE A 317 -4.72 -18.58 2.60
C ILE A 317 -3.80 -19.67 3.11
N PHE A 318 -2.57 -19.31 3.42
CA PHE A 318 -1.59 -20.18 4.07
C PHE A 318 -1.41 -19.76 5.53
N LYS A 319 -1.82 -20.63 6.45
CA LYS A 319 -1.58 -20.52 7.88
C LYS A 319 -0.24 -21.17 8.20
N ILE A 320 0.69 -20.40 8.72
CA ILE A 320 2.05 -20.87 9.01
C ILE A 320 2.01 -21.72 10.29
N ALA A 321 2.48 -22.97 10.21
CA ALA A 321 2.51 -23.88 11.34
C ALA A 321 3.61 -23.52 12.35
N PRO A 322 3.49 -23.90 13.64
CA PRO A 322 4.52 -23.64 14.65
C PRO A 322 5.92 -24.16 14.29
N ASN A 323 6.00 -25.26 13.54
CA ASN A 323 7.23 -25.92 13.12
C ASN A 323 7.71 -25.51 11.71
N PHE A 324 7.34 -24.33 11.23
CA PHE A 324 7.69 -23.88 9.88
C PHE A 324 9.21 -23.73 9.68
N SER A 325 9.75 -24.31 8.61
CA SER A 325 11.18 -24.14 8.24
C SER A 325 11.44 -22.75 7.64
N THR A 326 12.47 -22.07 8.14
CA THR A 326 12.89 -20.73 7.69
C THR A 326 14.12 -20.76 6.78
N ASP A 327 14.53 -21.92 6.26
CA ASP A 327 15.79 -22.05 5.52
C ASP A 327 15.74 -21.34 4.15
N ASP A 328 14.54 -21.25 3.56
CA ASP A 328 14.33 -20.71 2.20
C ASP A 328 13.67 -19.31 2.18
N ILE A 329 13.59 -18.62 3.33
CA ILE A 329 13.07 -17.24 3.38
C ILE A 329 14.23 -16.24 3.28
N PRO A 330 14.05 -15.10 2.58
CA PRO A 330 15.08 -14.07 2.51
C PRO A 330 15.42 -13.52 3.90
N ASN A 331 16.65 -13.05 4.09
CA ASN A 331 17.02 -12.36 5.32
C ASN A 331 16.66 -10.86 5.24
N SER A 332 16.70 -10.16 6.37
CA SER A 332 16.33 -8.74 6.42
C SER A 332 17.23 -7.86 5.52
N ASN A 333 18.49 -8.23 5.32
CA ASN A 333 19.46 -7.43 4.56
C ASN A 333 19.22 -7.55 3.05
N ASP A 334 18.61 -8.66 2.61
CA ASP A 334 18.18 -8.85 1.23
C ASP A 334 17.02 -7.91 0.89
N LEU A 335 16.08 -7.70 1.82
CA LEU A 335 14.86 -6.89 1.61
C LEU A 335 15.03 -5.42 1.98
N PHE A 336 15.90 -5.13 2.95
CA PHE A 336 16.18 -3.80 3.49
C PHE A 336 17.69 -3.52 3.47
N PRO A 337 18.30 -3.37 2.28
CA PRO A 337 19.72 -3.13 2.15
C PRO A 337 20.20 -1.88 2.92
N GLU A 338 21.43 -1.97 3.41
CA GLU A 338 22.18 -0.86 4.02
C GLU A 338 22.40 0.32 3.05
N ILE A 339 22.72 1.50 3.60
CA ILE A 339 22.88 2.77 2.88
C ILE A 339 23.90 2.74 1.71
N TYR A 340 24.88 1.83 1.73
CA TYR A 340 25.87 1.70 0.64
C TYR A 340 25.37 0.82 -0.51
N LYS A 341 24.36 -0.03 -0.26
CA LYS A 341 23.69 -0.84 -1.29
C LYS A 341 22.41 -0.17 -1.82
N ASP A 342 21.87 0.79 -1.08
CA ASP A 342 20.68 1.56 -1.48
C ASP A 342 20.96 3.07 -1.45
N PRO A 343 21.40 3.68 -2.57
CA PRO A 343 21.71 5.10 -2.63
C PRO A 343 20.47 5.98 -2.44
N PHE A 344 19.29 5.52 -2.83
CA PHE A 344 18.04 6.23 -2.55
C PHE A 344 17.78 6.28 -1.04
N TYR A 345 17.98 5.16 -0.35
CA TYR A 345 17.81 5.10 1.09
C TYR A 345 18.72 6.10 1.82
N LYS A 346 19.99 6.16 1.42
CA LYS A 346 20.94 7.15 1.92
C LYS A 346 20.43 8.59 1.71
N ALA A 347 20.01 8.91 0.49
CA ALA A 347 19.44 10.22 0.16
C ALA A 347 18.18 10.54 0.98
N ALA A 348 17.33 9.55 1.26
CA ALA A 348 16.12 9.68 2.06
C ALA A 348 16.41 9.97 3.53
N LEU A 349 17.43 9.35 4.12
CA LEU A 349 17.90 9.69 5.47
C LEU A 349 18.46 11.12 5.51
N GLU A 350 19.29 11.51 4.54
CA GLU A 350 19.82 12.88 4.43
C GLU A 350 18.69 13.92 4.29
N ALA A 351 17.68 13.64 3.47
CA ALA A 351 16.52 14.50 3.29
C ALA A 351 15.70 14.60 4.59
N LYS A 352 15.51 13.50 5.31
CA LYS A 352 14.88 13.49 6.64
C LYS A 352 15.63 14.39 7.62
N PHE A 353 16.96 14.33 7.68
CA PHE A 353 17.76 15.14 8.61
C PHE A 353 17.64 16.65 8.33
N LYS A 354 17.46 17.06 7.07
CA LYS A 354 17.22 18.46 6.70
C LYS A 354 15.78 18.92 6.96
N ALA A 355 14.84 17.98 7.00
CA ALA A 355 13.42 18.29 7.13
C ALA A 355 13.03 18.62 8.57
N MET A 356 11.98 19.43 8.73
CA MET A 356 11.39 19.71 10.04
C MET A 356 10.80 18.45 10.66
N LYS A 357 10.72 18.38 12.00
CA LYS A 357 10.12 17.25 12.74
C LYS A 357 8.66 16.93 12.35
N SER A 358 7.95 17.89 11.76
CA SER A 358 6.57 17.73 11.27
C SER A 358 6.48 17.17 9.85
N SER A 359 7.60 17.00 9.14
CA SER A 359 7.64 16.52 7.76
C SER A 359 7.12 15.07 7.63
N PRO A 360 6.51 14.69 6.49
CA PRO A 360 6.22 13.30 6.16
C PRO A 360 7.45 12.38 6.19
N LEU A 361 8.65 12.94 5.96
CA LEU A 361 9.92 12.19 5.97
C LEU A 361 10.33 11.71 7.38
N LYS A 362 9.71 12.20 8.45
CA LYS A 362 10.04 11.83 9.84
C LYS A 362 9.90 10.33 10.13
N ASN A 363 9.09 9.63 9.35
CA ASN A 363 8.81 8.21 9.51
C ASN A 363 9.87 7.31 8.86
N ILE A 364 10.75 7.85 8.02
CA ILE A 364 11.89 7.10 7.49
C ILE A 364 12.80 6.77 8.68
N VAL A 365 13.17 5.50 8.86
CA VAL A 365 14.01 5.04 9.98
C VAL A 365 15.37 4.56 9.49
N GLU A 366 16.37 4.66 10.35
CA GLU A 366 17.67 4.03 10.12
C GLU A 366 17.58 2.54 10.44
N TYR A 367 17.98 1.64 9.53
CA TYR A 367 17.89 0.21 9.76
C TYR A 367 19.19 -0.30 10.40
N SER A 368 19.09 -0.87 11.60
CA SER A 368 20.17 -1.65 12.20
C SER A 368 20.05 -3.09 11.69
N LEU A 369 20.98 -3.52 10.85
CA LEU A 369 21.01 -4.88 10.32
C LEU A 369 21.60 -5.88 11.30
#